data_AF-A0ABD3DKL5-F1
#
_entry.id   AF-A0ABD3DKL5-F1
#
_cell.length_a   1.000
_cell.length_b   1.000
_cell.length_c   1.000
_cell.angle_alpha   90.00
_cell.angle_beta   90.00
_cell.angle_gamma   90.00
#
_symmetry.space_group_name_H-M   'P 1'
#
loop_
_entity.id
_entity.type
_entity.pdbx_description
1 polymer ?
#
loop_
_entity_poly.entity_id
_entity_poly.type
_entity_poly.pdbx_seq_one_letter_code
_entity_poly.pdbx_strand_id
1 'polypeptide(L)'
;MGTKGLIWATAEDMARNRGKVLSLYRQILRSLNSPNLPLNLAARLSKKAQARAAFVLGAEERSIHNIEDLIDTGEYALSALRKGEIPKHALI
;
A
#
# COMPACT_ATOMS: atom_id res chain seq x y z
N MET A 1 -0.66 0.16 29.75
CA MET A 1 -0.42 -0.73 28.59
C MET A 1 -1.70 -1.50 28.33
N GLY A 2 -2.55 -1.01 27.42
CA GLY A 2 -3.76 -1.73 27.02
C GLY A 2 -3.43 -2.59 25.81
N THR A 3 -3.56 -3.90 25.93
CA THR A 3 -3.70 -4.79 24.78
C THR A 3 -5.02 -4.42 24.09
N LYS A 4 -4.97 -3.47 23.14
CA LYS A 4 -6.06 -3.25 22.18
C LYS A 4 -6.26 -4.60 21.48
N GLY A 5 -7.28 -5.36 21.90
CA GLY A 5 -7.55 -6.68 21.35
C GLY A 5 -7.66 -6.57 19.84
N LEU A 6 -7.11 -7.54 19.11
CA LEU A 6 -7.26 -7.60 17.65
C LEU A 6 -8.75 -7.54 17.32
N ILE A 7 -9.19 -6.40 16.78
CA ILE A 7 -10.53 -6.28 16.22
C ILE A 7 -10.45 -6.82 14.81
N TRP A 8 -11.20 -7.89 14.57
CA TRP A 8 -11.35 -8.48 13.26
C TRP A 8 -12.41 -7.72 12.47
N ALA A 9 -12.10 -7.45 11.20
CA ALA A 9 -13.00 -6.80 10.25
C ALA A 9 -14.22 -7.69 9.97
N THR A 10 -15.40 -7.08 9.88
CA THR A 10 -16.60 -7.78 9.39
C THR A 10 -16.48 -8.06 7.88
N ALA A 11 -17.37 -8.89 7.34
CA ALA A 11 -17.42 -9.14 5.89
C ALA A 11 -17.67 -7.85 5.08
N GLU A 12 -18.43 -6.92 5.63
CA GLU A 12 -18.70 -5.61 5.02
C GLU A 12 -17.45 -4.72 5.05
N ASP A 13 -16.73 -4.69 6.18
CA ASP A 13 -15.44 -4.00 6.29
C ASP A 13 -14.42 -4.58 5.31
N MET A 14 -14.34 -5.90 5.20
CA MET A 14 -13.47 -6.57 4.22
C MET A 14 -13.80 -6.15 2.79
N ALA A 15 -15.09 -6.11 2.41
CA ALA A 15 -15.50 -5.70 1.06
C ALA A 15 -15.10 -4.24 0.77
N ARG A 16 -15.31 -3.32 1.72
CA ARG A 16 -14.88 -1.92 1.61
C ARG A 16 -13.37 -1.79 1.50
N ASN A 17 -12.65 -2.42 2.43
CA ASN A 17 -11.20 -2.30 2.55
C ASN A 17 -10.48 -2.91 1.36
N ARG A 18 -10.92 -4.09 0.88
CA ARG A 18 -10.37 -4.72 -0.32
C ARG A 18 -10.43 -3.80 -1.53
N GLY A 19 -11.56 -3.12 -1.73
CA GLY A 19 -11.72 -2.13 -2.80
C GLY A 19 -10.72 -0.97 -2.67
N LYS A 20 -10.59 -0.41 -1.47
CA LYS A 20 -9.65 0.69 -1.18
C LYS A 20 -8.19 0.27 -1.38
N VAL A 21 -7.77 -0.86 -0.80
CA VAL A 21 -6.40 -1.40 -0.90
C VAL A 21 -6.02 -1.68 -2.37
N LEU A 22 -6.91 -2.31 -3.15
CA LEU A 22 -6.66 -2.56 -4.57
C LEU A 22 -6.62 -1.27 -5.41
N SER A 23 -7.46 -0.28 -5.08
CA SER A 23 -7.40 1.04 -5.73
C SER A 23 -6.05 1.72 -5.47
N LEU A 24 -5.61 1.71 -4.20
CA LEU A 24 -4.34 2.30 -3.77
C LEU A 24 -3.14 1.61 -4.44
N TYR A 25 -3.16 0.28 -4.52
CA TYR A 25 -2.18 -0.52 -5.28
C TYR A 25 -2.08 -0.08 -6.74
N ARG A 26 -3.21 0.06 -7.45
CA ARG A 26 -3.21 0.49 -8.86
C ARG A 26 -2.67 1.91 -9.03
N GLN A 27 -2.99 2.81 -8.09
CA GLN A 27 -2.46 4.17 -8.10
C GLN A 27 -0.95 4.19 -7.87
N ILE A 28 -0.43 3.41 -6.92
CA ILE A 28 1.01 3.26 -6.66
C ILE A 28 1.72 2.70 -7.90
N LEU A 29 1.19 1.65 -8.54
CA LEU A 29 1.77 1.11 -9.78
C LEU A 29 1.83 2.14 -10.90
N ARG A 30 0.79 2.97 -11.04
CA ARG A 30 0.76 4.05 -12.03
C ARG A 30 1.80 5.11 -11.70
N SER A 31 1.91 5.55 -10.45
CA SER A 31 2.94 6.51 -10.04
C SER A 31 4.34 5.96 -10.22
N LEU A 32 4.58 4.68 -9.88
CA LEU A 32 5.84 3.99 -10.13
C LEU A 32 6.18 3.86 -11.62
N ASN A 33 5.25 4.08 -12.54
CA ASN A 33 5.51 4.16 -13.99
C ASN A 33 5.75 5.58 -14.49
N SER A 34 5.62 6.59 -13.63
CA SER A 34 5.84 7.97 -14.01
C SER A 34 7.29 8.20 -14.44
N PRO A 35 7.54 8.93 -15.55
CA PRO A 35 8.89 9.33 -15.94
C PRO A 35 9.51 10.34 -14.96
N ASN A 36 8.71 11.00 -14.13
CA ASN A 36 9.18 11.98 -13.15
C ASN A 36 9.90 11.33 -11.95
N LEU A 37 9.82 10.00 -11.80
CA LEU A 37 10.57 9.29 -10.76
C LEU A 37 11.97 8.95 -11.28
N PRO A 38 13.04 9.25 -10.51
CA PRO A 38 14.42 8.94 -10.88
C PRO A 38 14.75 7.45 -10.65
N LEU A 39 13.98 6.56 -11.29
CA LEU A 39 14.11 5.11 -11.20
C LEU A 39 14.50 4.53 -12.57
N ASN A 40 15.62 3.81 -12.59
CA ASN A 40 15.95 2.93 -13.72
C ASN A 40 14.96 1.75 -13.81
N LEU A 41 15.04 0.99 -14.90
CA LEU A 41 14.09 -0.11 -15.17
C LEU A 41 14.11 -1.18 -14.06
N ALA A 42 15.29 -1.60 -13.60
CA ALA A 42 15.43 -2.62 -12.57
C ALA A 42 14.82 -2.17 -11.23
N ALA A 43 15.10 -0.93 -10.81
CA ALA A 43 14.55 -0.35 -9.59
C ALA A 43 13.02 -0.24 -9.67
N ARG A 44 12.49 0.12 -10.85
CA ARG A 44 11.05 0.20 -11.10
C ARG A 44 10.37 -1.16 -10.98
N LEU A 45 10.96 -2.20 -11.57
CA LEU A 45 10.44 -3.57 -11.47
C LEU A 45 10.48 -4.09 -10.03
N SER A 46 11.58 -3.84 -9.31
CA SER A 46 11.72 -4.21 -7.90
C SER A 46 10.64 -3.54 -7.03
N LYS A 47 10.43 -2.22 -7.19
CA LYS A 47 9.39 -1.50 -6.44
C LYS A 47 7.97 -1.95 -6.76
N LYS A 48 7.70 -2.33 -8.02
CA LYS A 48 6.40 -2.93 -8.38
C LYS A 48 6.20 -4.30 -7.75
N ALA A 49 7.24 -5.13 -7.69
CA ALA A 49 7.18 -6.43 -7.03
C ALA A 49 6.90 -6.28 -5.53
N GLN A 50 7.57 -5.33 -4.87
CA GLN A 50 7.31 -4.96 -3.46
C GLN A 50 5.87 -4.49 -3.25
N ALA A 51 5.39 -3.55 -4.07
CA ALA A 51 4.00 -3.08 -4.00
C ALA A 51 2.99 -4.22 -4.20
N ARG A 52 3.28 -5.17 -5.10
CA ARG A 52 2.43 -6.34 -5.30
C ARG A 52 2.42 -7.24 -4.06
N ALA A 53 3.58 -7.53 -3.49
CA ALA A 53 3.70 -8.37 -2.30
C ALA A 53 2.92 -7.77 -1.10
N ALA A 54 3.05 -6.46 -0.87
CA ALA A 54 2.37 -5.79 0.24
C ALA A 54 0.86 -5.69 0.03
N PHE A 55 0.40 -5.18 -1.12
CA PHE A 55 -1.01 -4.81 -1.30
C PHE A 55 -1.91 -5.94 -1.79
N VAL A 56 -1.38 -6.94 -2.52
CA VAL A 56 -2.21 -8.09 -2.93
C VAL A 56 -2.50 -8.98 -1.73
N LEU A 57 -1.50 -9.21 -0.87
CA LEU A 57 -1.71 -9.95 0.39
C LEU A 57 -2.56 -9.14 1.37
N GLY A 58 -2.25 -7.85 1.52
CA GLY A 58 -3.00 -6.95 2.39
C GLY A 58 -4.47 -6.74 2.01
N ALA A 59 -4.85 -7.02 0.75
CA ALA A 59 -6.25 -6.96 0.33
C ALA A 59 -7.15 -8.04 0.97
N GLU A 60 -6.55 -9.10 1.52
CA GLU A 60 -7.24 -10.19 2.22
C GLU A 60 -7.02 -10.15 3.74
N GLU A 61 -6.35 -9.11 4.25
CA GLU A 61 -6.14 -8.90 5.69
C GLU A 61 -7.48 -8.71 6.42
N ARG A 62 -7.54 -9.18 7.66
CA ARG A 62 -8.74 -9.14 8.52
C ARG A 62 -8.53 -8.37 9.81
N SER A 63 -7.28 -8.14 10.24
CA SER A 63 -7.00 -7.26 11.37
C SER A 63 -7.27 -5.82 10.94
N ILE A 64 -8.23 -5.15 11.60
CA ILE A 64 -8.57 -3.74 11.28
C ILE A 64 -7.32 -2.86 11.41
N HIS A 65 -6.53 -3.05 12.47
CA HIS A 65 -5.30 -2.30 12.69
C HIS A 65 -4.30 -2.49 11.54
N ASN A 66 -4.10 -3.73 11.07
CA ASN A 66 -3.15 -3.98 9.97
C ASN A 66 -3.65 -3.36 8.65
N ILE A 67 -4.97 -3.34 8.43
CA ILE A 67 -5.57 -2.71 7.27
C ILE A 67 -5.38 -1.19 7.32
N GLU A 68 -5.61 -0.57 8.47
CA GLU A 68 -5.40 0.87 8.69
C GLU A 68 -3.93 1.24 8.44
N ASP A 69 -2.99 0.50 9.04
CA ASP A 69 -1.55 0.73 8.86
C ASP A 69 -1.13 0.58 7.38
N LEU A 70 -1.66 -0.43 6.68
CA LEU A 70 -1.39 -0.66 5.26
C LEU A 70 -1.90 0.51 4.41
N ILE A 71 -3.10 1.00 4.71
CA ILE A 71 -3.72 2.13 4.01
C ILE A 71 -2.89 3.40 4.25
N ASP A 72 -2.58 3.73 5.49
CA ASP A 72 -1.82 4.94 5.84
C ASP A 72 -0.43 4.92 5.21
N THR A 73 0.24 3.77 5.27
CA THR A 73 1.54 3.56 4.61
C THR A 73 1.42 3.75 3.10
N GLY A 74 0.38 3.20 2.48
CA GLY A 74 0.16 3.33 1.04
C GLY A 74 -0.19 4.75 0.60
N GLU A 75 -0.99 5.48 1.39
CA GLU A 75 -1.36 6.87 1.13
C GLU A 75 -0.13 7.78 1.24
N TYR A 76 0.71 7.57 2.26
CA TYR A 76 1.99 8.25 2.39
C TYR A 76 2.93 7.94 1.20
N ALA A 77 3.10 6.66 0.86
CA ALA A 77 3.91 6.25 -0.29
C ALA A 77 3.44 6.90 -1.58
N LEU A 78 2.14 6.87 -1.85
CA LEU A 78 1.54 7.46 -3.04
C LEU A 78 1.76 8.97 -3.09
N SER A 79 1.64 9.67 -1.96
CA SER A 79 1.90 11.11 -1.85
C SER A 79 3.34 11.46 -2.25
N ALA A 80 4.33 10.75 -1.70
CA ALA A 80 5.73 10.93 -2.06
C ALA A 80 5.99 10.62 -3.55
N LEU A 81 5.48 9.49 -4.05
CA LEU A 81 5.64 9.12 -5.46
C LEU A 81 5.05 10.17 -6.42
N ARG A 82 3.93 10.80 -6.06
CA ARG A 82 3.32 11.89 -6.84
C ARG A 82 4.18 13.16 -6.87
N LYS A 83 5.03 13.36 -5.86
CA LYS A 83 6.02 14.45 -5.83
C LYS A 83 7.32 14.12 -6.56
N GLY A 84 7.44 12.91 -7.13
CA GLY A 84 8.69 12.44 -7.74
C GLY A 84 9.70 11.92 -6.72
N GLU A 85 9.28 11.71 -5.47
CA GLU A 85 10.12 11.21 -4.40
C GLU A 85 9.99 9.70 -4.26
N ILE A 86 11.06 9.04 -3.81
CA ILE A 86 11.04 7.60 -3.49
C ILE A 86 10.84 7.45 -1.98
N PRO A 87 9.72 6.84 -1.52
CA PRO A 87 9.48 6.64 -0.09
C PRO A 87 10.56 5.73 0.52
N LYS A 88 11.19 6.18 1.60
CA LYS A 88 12.26 5.43 2.30
C LYS A 88 11.76 4.23 3.11
N HIS A 89 10.50 4.26 3.56
CA HIS A 89 9.95 3.31 4.53
C HIS A 89 8.61 2.69 4.10
N ALA A 90 8.05 3.06 2.95
CA ALA A 90 6.63 2.87 2.67
C ALA A 90 6.31 1.94 1.48
N LEU A 91 7.27 1.12 1.06
CA LEU A 91 7.03 0.05 0.10
C LEU A 91 7.69 -1.25 0.57
N ILE A 92 7.67 -1.48 1.90
CA ILE A 92 8.53 -2.39 2.68
C ILE A 92 9.92 -1.78 2.91
#